data_AF-A0A4Y9ET56-F1
#
_entry.id   AF-A0A4Y9ET56-F1
#
_cell.length_a   1.000
_cell.length_b   1.000
_cell.length_c   1.000
_cell.angle_alpha   90.00
_cell.angle_beta   90.00
_cell.angle_gamma   90.00
#
_symmetry.space_group_name_H-M   'P 1'
#
loop_
_entity.id
_entity.type
_entity.pdbx_description
1 polymer ?
#
loop_
_entity_poly.entity_id
_entity_poly.type
_entity_poly.pdbx_seq_one_letter_code
_entity_poly.pdbx_strand_id
1 'polypeptide(L)'
;MQRLVDIVIERIGGLGGFGLPGSHLESKGEVASTSLSPAVRARVDLLFATYGKGKAAPAKGADGFSYKISRTTVNGVEVITVPEAEVPAELRDSVTDRLK
;
A
#
# COMPACT_ATOMS: atom_id res chain seq x y z
N MET A 1 -17.55 -13.61 -12.50
CA MET A 1 -16.58 -12.50 -12.66
C MET A 1 -15.51 -12.66 -11.59
N GLN A 2 -14.32 -13.14 -11.95
CA GLN A 2 -13.22 -13.28 -10.99
C GLN A 2 -12.71 -11.86 -10.66
N ARG A 3 -12.89 -11.44 -9.41
CA ARG A 3 -12.23 -10.26 -8.87
C ARG A 3 -10.76 -10.66 -8.67
N LEU A 4 -9.94 -10.51 -9.69
CA LEU A 4 -8.49 -10.70 -9.59
C LEU A 4 -7.96 -9.48 -8.84
N VAL A 5 -7.83 -9.61 -7.52
CA VAL A 5 -7.10 -8.64 -6.72
C VAL A 5 -5.66 -8.65 -7.22
N ASP A 6 -5.23 -7.53 -7.81
CA ASP A 6 -3.87 -7.36 -8.29
C ASP A 6 -3.09 -6.32 -7.48
N ILE A 7 -3.74 -5.57 -6.58
CA ILE A 7 -3.08 -4.64 -5.67
C ILE A 7 -3.42 -4.97 -4.21
N VAL A 8 -2.39 -5.08 -3.39
CA VAL A 8 -2.48 -5.26 -1.94
C VAL A 8 -1.79 -4.07 -1.28
N ILE A 9 -2.43 -3.47 -0.29
CA ILE A 9 -1.86 -2.40 0.52
C ILE A 9 -1.90 -2.77 2.00
N GLU A 10 -0.79 -2.63 2.68
CA GLU A 10 -0.62 -2.93 4.11
C GLU A 10 -0.12 -1.66 4.79
N ARG A 11 -0.80 -1.22 5.86
CA ARG A 11 -0.29 -0.14 6.71
C ARG A 11 0.66 -0.73 7.75
N ILE A 12 1.87 -0.20 7.80
CA ILE A 12 2.96 -0.65 8.66
C ILE A 12 3.51 0.51 9.51
N GLY A 13 3.79 0.24 10.78
CA GLY A 13 4.26 1.27 11.71
C GLY A 13 3.15 2.19 12.22
N GLY A 14 3.55 3.23 12.95
CA GLY A 14 2.65 4.15 13.63
C GLY A 14 2.98 4.33 15.10
N LEU A 15 2.80 5.56 15.59
CA LEU A 15 2.82 5.91 16.99
C LEU A 15 1.59 5.27 17.67
N GLY A 16 1.77 4.05 18.19
CA GLY A 16 0.69 3.23 18.77
C GLY A 16 0.88 1.71 18.62
N GLY A 17 1.90 1.27 17.87
CA GLY A 17 2.25 -0.15 17.79
C GLY A 17 1.50 -0.98 16.74
N PHE A 18 0.72 -0.35 15.87
CA PHE A 18 0.09 -1.02 14.73
C PHE A 18 1.14 -1.70 13.85
N GLY A 19 1.02 -3.03 13.69
CA GLY A 19 1.97 -3.84 12.94
C GLY A 19 3.31 -4.12 13.63
N LEU A 20 3.48 -3.81 14.93
CA LEU A 20 4.65 -4.26 15.70
C LEU A 20 4.57 -5.75 16.03
N PRO A 21 5.72 -6.45 16.22
CA PRO A 21 5.73 -7.84 16.69
C PRO A 21 4.90 -7.99 17.98
N GLY A 22 3.87 -8.83 17.96
CA GLY A 22 2.94 -9.05 19.08
C GLY A 22 1.61 -8.30 18.99
N SER A 23 1.42 -7.46 17.98
CA SER A 23 0.14 -6.78 17.74
C SER A 23 -0.83 -7.71 17.03
N HIS A 24 -2.01 -7.92 17.60
CA HIS A 24 -3.09 -8.69 16.98
C HIS A 24 -3.87 -7.86 15.93
N LEU A 25 -3.38 -6.70 15.52
CA LEU A 25 -4.07 -5.80 14.63
C LEU A 25 -3.30 -5.65 13.32
N GLU A 26 -3.93 -6.09 12.24
CA GLU A 26 -3.43 -5.98 10.87
C GLU A 26 -4.29 -4.99 10.09
N SER A 27 -3.65 -4.03 9.44
CA SER A 27 -4.30 -3.04 8.61
C SER A 27 -4.01 -3.37 7.14
N LYS A 28 -4.98 -4.01 6.46
CA LYS A 28 -4.79 -4.49 5.07
C LYS A 28 -5.95 -4.13 4.16
N GLY A 29 -5.64 -3.76 2.93
CA GLY A 29 -6.56 -3.52 1.82
C GLY A 29 -6.21 -4.37 0.61
N GLU A 30 -7.22 -4.89 -0.07
CA GLU A 30 -7.09 -5.71 -1.27
C GLU A 30 -8.03 -5.17 -2.34
N VAL A 31 -7.47 -4.66 -3.43
CA VAL A 31 -8.24 -4.00 -4.49
C VAL A 31 -7.79 -4.47 -5.88
N ALA A 32 -8.72 -4.49 -6.81
CA ALA A 32 -8.39 -4.65 -8.22
C ALA A 32 -8.04 -3.27 -8.81
N SER A 33 -6.96 -3.16 -9.58
CA SER A 33 -6.58 -1.91 -10.27
C SER A 33 -7.67 -1.40 -11.21
N THR A 34 -8.52 -2.30 -11.71
CA THR A 34 -9.70 -1.97 -12.53
C THR A 34 -10.85 -1.36 -11.74
N SER A 35 -10.85 -1.49 -10.40
CA SER A 35 -11.84 -0.89 -9.51
C SER A 35 -11.42 0.50 -9.00
N LEU A 36 -10.16 0.89 -9.21
CA LEU A 36 -9.65 2.21 -8.87
C LEU A 36 -10.00 3.23 -9.96
N SER A 37 -10.15 4.50 -9.58
CA SER A 37 -10.30 5.55 -10.57
C SER A 37 -9.07 5.65 -11.48
N PRO A 38 -9.21 6.10 -12.74
CA PRO A 38 -8.07 6.24 -13.65
C PRO A 38 -6.95 7.12 -13.09
N ALA A 39 -7.32 8.17 -12.34
CA ALA A 39 -6.38 9.07 -11.69
C ALA A 39 -5.57 8.35 -10.59
N VAL A 40 -6.23 7.56 -9.75
CA VAL A 40 -5.55 6.79 -8.69
C VAL A 40 -4.68 5.70 -9.30
N ARG A 41 -5.15 5.01 -10.32
CA ARG A 41 -4.34 4.01 -11.05
C ARG A 41 -3.07 4.64 -11.61
N ALA A 42 -3.16 5.78 -12.28
CA ALA A 42 -1.99 6.51 -12.79
C ALA A 42 -1.03 6.93 -11.68
N ARG A 43 -1.55 7.32 -10.51
CA ARG A 43 -0.73 7.67 -9.35
C ARG A 43 -0.01 6.45 -8.78
N VAL A 44 -0.69 5.29 -8.67
CA VAL A 44 -0.07 4.01 -8.27
C VAL A 44 1.04 3.63 -9.25
N ASP A 45 0.79 3.70 -10.56
CA ASP A 45 1.80 3.43 -11.57
C ASP A 45 3.03 4.34 -11.42
N LEU A 46 2.82 5.62 -11.10
CA LEU A 46 3.91 6.56 -10.83
C LEU A 46 4.70 6.18 -9.56
N LEU A 47 4.03 5.74 -8.50
CA LEU A 47 4.71 5.27 -7.27
C LEU A 47 5.62 4.06 -7.58
N PHE A 48 5.12 3.08 -8.35
CA PHE A 48 5.94 1.94 -8.77
C PHE A 48 7.07 2.34 -9.71
N ALA A 49 6.86 3.30 -10.62
CA ALA A 49 7.93 3.84 -11.46
C ALA A 49 9.01 4.57 -10.63
N THR A 50 8.61 5.21 -9.52
CA THR A 50 9.48 5.98 -8.63
C THR A 50 10.27 5.08 -7.69
N TYR A 51 9.62 4.09 -7.07
CA TYR A 51 10.16 3.28 -5.97
C TYR A 51 10.44 1.81 -6.33
N GLY A 52 9.80 1.25 -7.37
CA GLY A 52 9.84 -0.18 -7.74
C GLY A 52 11.18 -0.72 -8.25
N LYS A 53 12.22 0.11 -8.37
CA LYS A 53 13.57 -0.29 -8.81
C LYS A 53 14.58 -0.36 -7.65
N GLY A 54 14.15 -0.74 -6.45
CA GLY A 54 14.99 -0.74 -5.25
C GLY A 54 15.28 0.66 -4.71
N LYS A 55 14.50 1.65 -5.14
CA LYS A 55 14.56 3.02 -4.59
C LYS A 55 13.65 3.07 -3.38
N ALA A 56 14.22 3.04 -2.19
CA ALA A 56 13.46 3.27 -0.98
C ALA A 56 12.88 4.70 -1.00
N ALA A 57 11.61 4.85 -0.63
CA ALA A 57 11.07 6.17 -0.39
C ALA A 57 11.87 6.84 0.73
N PRO A 58 12.21 8.14 0.60
CA PRO A 58 12.82 8.86 1.71
C PRO A 58 11.86 8.80 2.90
N ALA A 59 12.38 8.50 4.09
CA ALA A 59 11.63 8.57 5.35
C ALA A 59 11.29 10.04 5.62
N LYS A 60 10.28 10.56 4.92
CA LYS A 60 9.85 11.95 4.99
C LYS A 60 8.36 11.97 5.27
N GLY A 61 8.04 11.75 6.54
CA GLY A 61 6.73 11.94 7.13
C GLY A 61 6.93 12.08 8.63
N ALA A 62 6.50 13.20 9.21
CA ALA A 62 6.45 13.38 10.66
C ALA A 62 5.43 12.40 11.31
N ASP A 63 4.57 11.82 10.47
CA ASP A 63 3.49 10.91 10.85
C ASP A 63 4.01 9.48 10.67
N GLY A 64 4.22 8.76 11.77
CA GLY A 64 4.98 7.51 11.82
C GLY A 64 4.42 6.30 11.07
N PHE A 65 3.47 6.47 10.15
CA PHE A 65 2.88 5.41 9.34
C PHE A 65 3.54 5.31 7.96
N SER A 66 3.91 4.09 7.59
CA SER A 66 4.34 3.73 6.24
C SER A 66 3.35 2.73 5.66
N TYR A 67 3.29 2.65 4.34
CA TYR A 67 2.43 1.69 3.64
C TYR A 67 3.28 0.86 2.70
N LYS A 68 3.09 -0.45 2.78
CA LYS A 68 3.65 -1.41 1.84
C LYS A 68 2.59 -1.71 0.79
N ILE A 69 2.89 -1.37 -0.45
CA ILE A 69 2.01 -1.59 -1.59
C ILE A 69 2.64 -2.67 -2.46
N SER A 70 1.89 -3.73 -2.70
CA SER A 70 2.28 -4.84 -3.57
C SER A 70 1.36 -4.86 -4.78
N ARG A 71 1.90 -4.96 -5.98
CA ARG A 71 1.11 -5.20 -7.19
C ARG A 71 1.56 -6.47 -7.90
N THR A 72 0.61 -7.23 -8.42
CA THR A 72 0.85 -8.42 -9.23
C THR A 72 0.78 -8.03 -10.70
N THR A 73 1.88 -8.19 -11.41
CA THR A 73 1.96 -7.97 -12.86
C THR A 73 2.28 -9.28 -13.58
N VAL A 74 2.19 -9.27 -14.91
CA VAL A 74 2.67 -10.38 -15.75
C VAL A 74 4.15 -10.72 -15.54
N ASN A 75 4.94 -9.75 -15.04
CA ASN A 75 6.37 -9.90 -14.78
C ASN A 75 6.67 -10.36 -13.33
N GLY A 76 5.63 -10.59 -12.51
CA GLY A 76 5.76 -10.98 -11.10
C GLY A 76 5.20 -9.93 -10.15
N VAL A 77 5.47 -10.13 -8.85
CA VAL A 77 5.00 -9.25 -7.77
C VAL A 77 6.03 -8.16 -7.53
N GLU A 78 5.61 -6.90 -7.68
CA GLU A 78 6.40 -5.73 -7.33
C GLU A 78 5.93 -5.19 -5.99
N VAL A 79 6.87 -4.81 -5.12
CA VAL A 79 6.57 -4.29 -3.79
C VAL A 79 7.31 -2.98 -3.57
N ILE A 80 6.60 -1.97 -3.09
CA ILE A 80 7.15 -0.67 -2.70
C ILE A 80 6.72 -0.34 -1.28
N THR A 81 7.54 0.44 -0.57
CA THR A 81 7.18 1.03 0.71
C THR A 81 7.21 2.54 0.57
N VAL A 82 6.11 3.21 0.92
CA VAL A 82 5.93 4.65 0.76
C VAL A 82 5.35 5.26 2.04
N PRO A 83 5.65 6.53 2.35
CA PRO A 83 5.02 7.23 3.47
C PRO A 83 3.53 7.46 3.18
N GLU A 84 2.72 7.62 4.24
CA GLU A 84 1.28 7.87 4.12
C GLU A 84 0.93 8.99 3.14
N ALA A 85 1.69 10.09 3.17
CA ALA A 85 1.48 11.28 2.35
C ALA A 85 1.52 11.01 0.83
N GLU A 86 2.22 9.97 0.39
CA GLU A 86 2.32 9.60 -1.03
C GLU A 86 1.19 8.64 -1.46
N VAL A 87 0.51 8.00 -0.51
CA VAL A 87 -0.57 7.03 -0.77
C VAL A 87 -1.84 7.77 -1.21
N PRO A 88 -2.43 7.42 -2.37
CA PRO A 88 -3.71 7.98 -2.79
C PRO A 88 -4.83 7.64 -1.79
N ALA A 89 -5.75 8.59 -1.56
CA ALA A 89 -6.85 8.44 -0.60
C ALA A 89 -7.69 7.18 -0.85
N GLU A 90 -8.14 6.93 -2.09
CA GLU A 90 -8.93 5.72 -2.42
C GLU A 90 -8.21 4.41 -2.03
N LEU A 91 -6.88 4.37 -2.15
CA LEU A 91 -6.10 3.19 -1.79
C LEU A 91 -5.94 3.09 -0.27
N ARG A 92 -5.76 4.22 0.42
CA ARG A 92 -5.72 4.28 1.88
C ARG A 92 -7.06 3.87 2.50
N ASP A 93 -8.17 4.35 1.94
CA ASP A 93 -9.53 4.06 2.40
C ASP A 93 -9.92 2.59 2.20
N SER A 94 -9.23 1.88 1.30
CA SER A 94 -9.39 0.43 1.14
C SER A 94 -8.77 -0.39 2.28
N VAL A 95 -7.88 0.22 3.07
CA VAL A 95 -7.23 -0.44 4.21
C VAL A 95 -8.23 -0.56 5.35
N THR A 96 -8.55 -1.79 5.73
CA THR A 96 -9.40 -2.07 6.88
C THR A 96 -8.58 -2.68 8.01
N ASP A 97 -8.86 -2.24 9.22
CA ASP A 97 -8.29 -2.82 10.44
C ASP A 97 -8.98 -4.14 10.79
N ARG A 98 -8.20 -5.20 10.95
CA ARG A 98 -8.69 -6.55 11.28
C ARG A 98 -7.89 -7.13 12.45
N LEU A 99 -8.61 -7.72 13.38
CA LEU A 99 -8.03 -8.52 14.45
C LEU A 99 -7.59 -9.88 13.90
N LYS A 100 -6.35 -10.26 14.21
CA LYS A 100 -5.72 -11.54 13.86
C LYS A 100 -5.90 -12.58 14.95
#